data_AF-A0A9E5TLB9-F1
#
_entry.id   AF-A0A9E5TLB9-F1
#
_cell.length_a   1.000
_cell.length_b   1.000
_cell.length_c   1.000
_cell.angle_alpha   90.00
_cell.angle_beta   90.00
_cell.angle_gamma   90.00
#
_symmetry.space_group_name_H-M   'P 1'
#
loop_
_entity.id
_entity.type
_entity.pdbx_description
1 polymer ?
#
loop_
_entity_poly.entity_id
_entity_poly.type
_entity_poly.pdbx_seq_one_letter_code
_entity_poly.pdbx_strand_id
1 'polypeptide(L)'
;GQLVTVHGREDLPGMIIHLPSHCLPASARGGPVGLQHLVVDTGLPAKEVQAKVRPGDLISFAQEPFQLNEGTLVGHSLDNRA
;
A
#
# COMPACT_ATOMS: atom_id res chain seq x y z
N GLY A 1 6.70 3.41 -4.91
CA GLY A 1 5.74 3.01 -3.89
C GLY A 1 5.30 1.59 -4.15
N GLN A 2 4.41 1.06 -3.32
CA GLN A 2 3.80 -0.26 -3.52
C GLN A 2 2.33 -0.07 -3.89
N LEU A 3 1.88 -0.67 -4.98
CA LEU A 3 0.47 -0.62 -5.38
C LEU A 3 -0.38 -1.47 -4.43
N VAL A 4 -1.53 -0.92 -4.08
CA VAL A 4 -2.49 -1.52 -3.16
C VAL A 4 -3.93 -1.27 -3.60
N THR A 5 -4.84 -2.10 -3.10
CA THR A 5 -6.28 -1.86 -3.15
C THR A 5 -6.75 -1.52 -1.75
N VAL A 6 -7.44 -0.39 -1.59
CA VAL A 6 -8.13 -0.01 -0.35
C VAL A 6 -9.56 -0.51 -0.45
N HIS A 7 -9.92 -1.44 0.43
CA HIS A 7 -11.24 -2.07 0.51
C HIS A 7 -12.16 -1.25 1.41
N GLY A 8 -12.57 -0.07 0.92
CA GLY A 8 -13.53 0.79 1.60
C GLY A 8 -14.97 0.36 1.33
N ARG A 9 -15.86 1.35 1.16
CA ARG A 9 -17.21 1.13 0.65
C ARG A 9 -17.23 0.61 -0.78
N GLU A 10 -16.18 0.90 -1.53
CA GLU A 10 -15.85 0.36 -2.83
C GLU A 10 -14.32 0.16 -2.88
N ASP A 11 -13.85 -0.69 -3.79
CA ASP A 11 -12.42 -0.89 -4.00
C ASP A 11 -11.80 0.34 -4.66
N LEU A 12 -10.78 0.90 -4.02
CA LEU A 12 -10.05 2.05 -4.53
C LEU A 12 -8.60 1.67 -4.84
N PRO A 13 -8.05 2.03 -6.01
CA PRO A 13 -6.63 1.92 -6.24
C PRO A 13 -5.87 2.87 -5.31
N GLY A 14 -4.72 2.43 -4.84
CA GLY A 14 -3.84 3.26 -4.03
C GLY A 14 -2.37 2.90 -4.18
N MET A 15 -1.51 3.78 -3.68
CA MET A 15 -0.06 3.55 -3.62
C MET A 15 0.46 3.89 -2.23
N ILE A 16 1.13 2.93 -1.59
CA ILE A 16 1.90 3.18 -0.37
C ILE A 16 3.12 4.02 -0.73
N ILE A 17 3.23 5.18 -0.11
CA ILE A 17 4.34 6.13 -0.25
C ILE A 17 4.74 6.70 1.11
N HIS A 18 5.81 7.48 1.13
CA HIS A 18 6.21 8.33 2.25
C HIS A 18 6.73 9.66 1.73
N LEU A 19 6.78 10.67 2.60
CA LEU A 19 7.41 11.95 2.28
C LEU A 19 8.90 11.76 1.95
N PRO A 20 9.50 12.62 1.10
CA PRO A 20 10.94 12.61 0.87
C PRO A 20 11.74 12.61 2.19
N SER A 21 12.90 11.97 2.20
CA SER A 21 13.70 11.78 3.43
C SER A 21 14.01 13.09 4.17
N HIS A 22 14.22 14.19 3.44
CA HIS A 22 14.47 15.52 4.03
C HIS A 22 13.24 16.17 4.69
N CYS A 23 12.03 15.68 4.39
CA CYS A 23 10.78 16.09 5.03
C CYS A 23 10.45 15.26 6.27
N LEU A 24 11.17 14.15 6.52
CA LEU A 24 10.97 13.32 7.70
C LEU A 24 11.69 13.92 8.94
N PRO A 25 11.21 13.60 10.15
CA PRO A 25 11.93 13.89 11.40
C PRO A 25 13.36 13.35 11.34
N ALA A 26 14.32 14.05 11.94
CA ALA A 26 15.74 13.67 11.88
C ALA A 26 16.00 12.23 12.36
N SER A 27 15.24 11.76 13.36
CA SER A 27 15.31 10.38 13.88
C SER A 27 14.87 9.31 12.89
N ALA A 28 14.11 9.66 11.86
CA ALA A 28 13.60 8.75 10.83
C ALA A 28 14.39 8.85 9.51
N ARG A 29 15.53 9.56 9.49
CA ARG A 29 16.37 9.72 8.29
C ARG A 29 17.45 8.64 8.23
N GLY A 30 17.78 8.18 7.02
CA GLY A 30 18.93 7.31 6.76
C GLY A 30 18.70 5.81 7.00
N GLY A 31 17.49 5.40 7.40
CA GLY A 31 17.10 4.00 7.57
C GLY A 31 15.70 3.72 7.02
N PRO A 32 15.16 2.51 7.24
CA PRO A 32 13.79 2.17 6.85
C PRO A 32 12.78 3.13 7.47
N VAL A 33 11.81 3.57 6.66
CA VAL A 33 10.74 4.46 7.11
C VAL A 33 9.74 3.66 7.95
N GLY A 34 9.47 4.13 9.17
CA GLY A 34 8.49 3.51 10.06
C GLY A 34 7.06 3.59 9.49
N LEU A 35 6.21 2.61 9.82
CA LEU A 35 4.84 2.51 9.34
C LEU A 35 4.02 3.78 9.56
N GLN A 36 4.22 4.47 10.69
CA GLN A 36 3.52 5.71 11.04
C GLN A 36 3.82 6.89 10.10
N HIS A 37 4.85 6.75 9.25
CA HIS A 37 5.25 7.75 8.25
C HIS A 37 4.90 7.32 6.83
N LEU A 38 4.28 6.14 6.67
CA LEU A 38 3.72 5.70 5.39
C LEU A 38 2.29 6.22 5.27
N VAL A 39 1.91 6.56 4.04
CA VAL A 39 0.54 6.93 3.66
C VAL A 39 0.14 6.17 2.41
N VAL A 40 -1.17 5.96 2.23
CA VAL A 40 -1.72 5.47 0.97
C VAL A 40 -2.31 6.65 0.21
N ASP A 41 -1.70 6.96 -0.93
CA ASP A 41 -2.24 7.93 -1.88
C ASP A 41 -3.25 7.24 -2.79
N THR A 42 -4.49 7.74 -2.82
CA THR A 42 -5.57 7.24 -3.70
C THR A 42 -5.81 8.15 -4.91
N GLY A 43 -5.11 9.28 -5.00
CA GLY A 43 -5.33 10.31 -6.02
C GLY A 43 -6.66 11.09 -5.86
N LEU A 44 -7.45 10.82 -4.83
CA LEU A 44 -8.76 11.43 -4.61
C LEU A 44 -8.70 12.64 -3.68
N PRO A 45 -9.61 13.62 -3.84
CA PRO A 45 -9.80 14.70 -2.88
C PRO A 45 -10.19 14.18 -1.50
N ALA A 46 -9.77 14.87 -0.44
CA ALA A 46 -10.02 14.46 0.95
C ALA A 46 -11.50 14.17 1.27
N LYS A 47 -12.43 14.95 0.71
CA LYS A 47 -13.88 14.77 0.89
C LYS A 47 -14.37 13.43 0.33
N GLU A 48 -13.82 12.99 -0.80
CA GLU A 48 -14.17 11.71 -1.42
C GLU A 48 -13.59 10.54 -0.63
N VAL A 49 -12.33 10.66 -0.21
CA VAL A 49 -11.70 9.64 0.66
C VAL A 49 -12.51 9.45 1.94
N GLN A 50 -12.92 10.52 2.61
CA GLN A 50 -13.76 10.45 3.82
C GLN A 50 -15.14 9.83 3.59
N ALA A 51 -15.71 10.00 2.40
CA ALA A 51 -16.99 9.39 2.05
C ALA A 51 -16.87 7.88 1.82
N LYS A 52 -15.74 7.43 1.27
CA LYS A 52 -15.51 6.07 0.76
C LYS A 52 -14.72 5.17 1.69
N VAL A 53 -13.88 5.72 2.58
CA VAL A 53 -12.95 4.98 3.45
C VAL A 53 -13.14 5.37 4.91
N ARG A 54 -12.98 4.40 5.82
CA ARG A 54 -13.13 4.53 7.26
C ARG A 54 -11.97 3.83 7.99
N PRO A 55 -11.62 4.27 9.21
CA PRO A 55 -10.70 3.51 10.04
C PRO A 55 -11.18 2.07 10.24
N GLY A 56 -10.29 1.11 9.98
CA GLY A 56 -10.59 -0.32 10.03
C GLY A 56 -10.80 -0.97 8.66
N ASP A 57 -11.02 -0.19 7.59
CA ASP A 57 -11.06 -0.71 6.23
C ASP A 57 -9.71 -1.35 5.85
N LEU A 58 -9.78 -2.48 5.15
CA LEU A 58 -8.60 -3.29 4.85
C LEU A 58 -7.87 -2.77 3.62
N ILE A 59 -6.58 -3.10 3.54
CA ILE A 59 -5.72 -2.79 2.40
C ILE A 59 -5.00 -4.06 2.00
N SER A 60 -4.98 -4.38 0.71
CA SER A 60 -4.26 -5.53 0.14
C SER A 60 -3.29 -5.07 -0.95
N PHE A 61 -2.29 -5.91 -1.27
CA PHE A 61 -1.39 -5.63 -2.39
C PHE A 61 -2.15 -5.79 -3.71
N ALA A 62 -1.98 -4.81 -4.61
CA ALA A 62 -2.57 -4.83 -5.95
C ALA A 62 -1.56 -5.36 -6.97
N GLN A 63 -0.97 -6.52 -6.69
CA GLN A 63 -0.01 -7.16 -7.59
C GLN A 63 -0.47 -8.59 -7.89
N GLU A 64 -0.87 -8.83 -9.13
CA GLU A 64 -1.20 -10.18 -9.57
C GLU A 64 0.04 -11.10 -9.54
N PRO A 65 -0.12 -12.38 -9.16
CA PRO A 65 0.97 -13.33 -9.23
C PRO A 65 1.34 -13.61 -10.69
N PHE A 66 2.62 -13.84 -10.94
CA PHE A 66 3.12 -14.17 -12.28
C PHE A 66 4.15 -15.29 -12.22
N GLN A 67 4.25 -16.05 -13.30
CA GLN A 67 5.22 -17.14 -13.41
C GLN A 67 6.57 -16.60 -13.85
N LEU A 68 7.63 -16.90 -13.08
CA LEU A 68 8.99 -16.46 -13.41
C LEU A 68 9.67 -17.45 -14.37
N ASN A 69 9.57 -18.74 -14.07
CA ASN A 69 10.06 -19.86 -14.89
C ASN A 69 9.19 -21.10 -14.64
N GLU A 70 9.54 -22.22 -15.27
CA GLU A 70 8.91 -23.51 -14.99
C GLU A 70 9.08 -23.87 -13.51
N GLY A 71 7.96 -24.03 -12.80
CA GLY A 71 7.93 -24.40 -11.39
C GLY A 71 8.04 -23.27 -10.37
N THR A 72 8.23 -22.00 -10.78
CA THR A 72 8.28 -20.86 -9.83
C THR A 72 7.19 -19.84 -10.09
N LEU A 73 6.27 -19.70 -9.13
CA LEU A 73 5.26 -18.64 -9.07
C LEU A 73 5.72 -17.54 -8.14
N VAL A 74 5.66 -16.29 -8.60
CA VAL A 74 5.96 -15.10 -7.80
C VAL A 74 4.65 -14.38 -7.51
N GLY A 75 4.39 -14.08 -6.25
CA GLY A 75 3.19 -13.37 -5.84
C GLY A 75 3.23 -13.02 -4.37
N HIS A 76 2.32 -12.15 -3.95
CA HIS A 76 2.06 -11.95 -2.53
C HIS A 76 1.09 -13.02 -2.02
N SER A 77 1.01 -13.18 -0.69
CA SER A 77 0.02 -14.03 -0.03
C SER A 77 0.07 -15.53 -0.39
N LEU A 78 1.20 -16.02 -0.94
CA LEU A 78 1.40 -17.46 -1.21
C LEU A 78 1.34 -18.29 0.08
N ASP A 79 1.78 -17.73 1.21
CA ASP A 79 1.52 -18.28 2.54
C ASP A 79 0.12 -17.83 3.02
N ASN A 80 -0.88 -18.69 3.16
CA ASN A 80 -0.96 -20.13 2.91
C ASN A 80 -2.02 -20.42 1.83
N ARG A 81 -1.82 -19.89 0.62
CA ARG A 81 -2.79 -19.91 -0.49
C ARG A 81 -2.28 -20.63 -1.74
N ALA A 82 -1.01 -21.04 -1.78
CA ALA A 82 -0.37 -21.73 -2.90
C ALA A 82 -0.51 -23.26 -2.82
#